data_AF-A0AAV4HSF6-F1
#
_entry.id   AF-A0AAV4HSF6-F1
#
_cell.length_a   1.000
_cell.length_b   1.000
_cell.length_c   1.000
_cell.angle_alpha   90.00
_cell.angle_beta   90.00
_cell.angle_gamma   90.00
#
_symmetry.space_group_name_H-M   'P 1'
#
loop_
_entity.id
_entity.type
_entity.pdbx_description
1 polymer ?
#
loop_
_entity_poly.entity_id
_entity_poly.type
_entity_poly.pdbx_seq_one_letter_code
_entity_poly.pdbx_strand_id
1 'polypeptide(L)'
;MTPRVVFAAVILLTALVAEVALKQFDSHGHSWLGVSPCFPNGCYRSPGTGPCKAYFPRYFYNATAGECMTFVYGGCMGNNNRFATAEECMTACQGC
;
A
#
# COMPACT_ATOMS: atom_id res chain seq x y z
N MET A 1 16.12 26.07 -5.56
CA MET A 1 16.96 26.90 -4.66
C MET A 1 16.96 26.20 -3.30
N THR A 2 18.11 25.71 -2.87
CA THR A 2 18.25 24.61 -1.90
C THR A 2 18.28 25.08 -0.43
N PRO A 3 17.66 24.33 0.51
CA PRO A 3 17.40 24.75 1.90
C PRO A 3 18.59 24.47 2.84
N ARG A 4 19.81 24.85 2.44
CA ARG A 4 21.04 24.59 3.21
C ARG A 4 21.37 25.65 4.28
N VAL A 5 20.50 26.65 4.50
CA VAL A 5 20.85 27.85 5.30
C VAL A 5 20.10 27.97 6.63
N VAL A 6 19.11 27.12 6.92
CA VAL A 6 18.31 27.26 8.17
C VAL A 6 18.77 26.30 9.31
N PHE A 7 19.74 25.42 9.04
CA PHE A 7 20.12 24.30 9.93
C PHE A 7 21.17 24.61 11.02
N ALA A 8 21.60 25.86 11.22
CA ALA A 8 22.72 26.15 12.13
C ALA A 8 22.35 26.81 13.48
N ALA A 9 21.14 27.32 13.68
CA ALA A 9 20.87 28.26 14.79
C ALA A 9 20.00 27.74 15.95
N VAL A 10 19.58 26.47 15.96
CA VAL A 10 18.58 25.96 16.95
C VAL A 10 19.14 24.80 17.80
N ILE A 11 20.47 24.67 17.92
CA ILE A 11 21.14 23.51 18.55
C ILE A 11 21.96 23.87 19.79
N LEU A 12 21.47 24.68 20.76
CA LEU A 12 22.33 24.98 21.93
C LEU A 12 21.76 24.97 23.37
N LEU A 13 20.47 24.75 23.67
CA LEU A 13 20.03 24.87 25.08
C LEU A 13 19.06 23.82 25.64
N THR A 14 18.64 22.81 24.90
CA THR A 14 17.68 21.80 25.43
C THR A 14 18.26 20.41 25.65
N ALA A 15 19.58 20.33 25.90
CA ALA A 15 20.37 19.11 26.04
C ALA A 15 20.13 18.25 27.31
N LEU A 16 18.91 18.11 27.86
CA LEU A 16 18.71 17.27 29.08
C LEU A 16 17.44 16.41 29.14
N VAL A 17 16.54 16.41 28.16
CA VAL A 17 15.38 15.49 28.18
C VAL A 17 15.15 14.80 26.84
N ALA A 18 15.33 13.48 26.88
CA ALA A 18 14.84 12.43 25.98
C ALA A 18 15.64 12.13 24.70
N GLU A 19 16.55 11.15 24.80
CA GLU A 19 17.34 10.55 23.72
C GLU A 19 16.57 9.55 22.83
N VAL A 20 15.23 9.49 22.80
CA VAL A 20 14.54 8.51 21.94
C VAL A 20 13.31 9.10 21.27
N ALA A 21 13.28 8.95 19.93
CA ALA A 21 12.16 9.12 19.01
C ALA A 21 11.93 10.49 18.33
N LEU A 22 12.82 10.87 17.42
CA LEU A 22 12.42 11.54 16.16
C LEU A 22 13.29 11.06 14.98
N LYS A 23 13.45 9.75 14.84
CA LYS A 23 13.81 9.17 13.54
C LYS A 23 12.50 8.93 12.78
N GLN A 24 12.46 9.23 11.49
CA GLN A 24 11.45 8.79 10.49
C GLN A 24 10.24 9.69 10.26
N PHE A 25 10.44 10.69 9.40
CA PHE A 25 9.40 11.14 8.49
C PHE A 25 9.93 10.93 7.07
N ASP A 26 9.91 9.68 6.62
CA ASP A 26 10.26 9.32 5.25
C ASP A 26 9.00 9.03 4.46
N SER A 27 9.00 9.39 3.18
CA SER A 27 7.90 9.38 2.19
C SER A 27 7.31 8.01 1.87
N HIS A 28 7.61 6.99 2.67
CA HIS A 28 7.11 5.63 2.58
C HIS A 28 6.68 5.21 3.98
N GLY A 29 5.35 5.16 4.20
CA GLY A 29 4.74 4.93 5.51
C GLY A 29 5.22 3.64 6.20
N HIS A 30 6.17 3.79 7.11
CA HIS A 30 6.57 2.77 8.07
C HIS A 30 6.49 3.36 9.49
N SER A 31 5.74 2.68 10.36
CA SER A 31 5.59 3.01 11.78
C SER A 31 6.70 2.35 12.62
N TRP A 32 7.15 3.01 13.69
CA TRP A 32 8.08 2.43 14.69
C TRP A 32 7.40 1.54 15.74
N LEU A 33 6.18 1.07 15.49
CA LEU A 33 5.43 0.21 16.43
C LEU A 33 5.13 -1.18 15.85
N GLY A 34 5.79 -1.59 14.76
CA GLY A 34 5.57 -2.90 14.16
C GLY A 34 4.18 -3.10 13.56
N VAL A 35 3.35 -2.04 13.51
CA VAL A 35 2.11 -2.05 12.75
C VAL A 35 2.45 -1.62 11.33
N SER A 36 2.57 -2.60 10.43
CA SER A 36 2.62 -2.31 9.00
C SER A 36 1.26 -1.74 8.61
N PRO A 37 1.18 -0.50 8.08
CA PRO A 37 -0.06 -0.01 7.51
C PRO A 37 -0.45 -1.00 6.43
N CYS A 38 -1.59 -1.61 6.63
CA CYS A 38 -2.19 -2.47 5.66
C CYS A 38 -2.72 -1.58 4.54
N PHE A 39 -1.83 -1.30 3.60
CA PHE A 39 -2.20 -0.66 2.37
C PHE A 39 -1.79 -1.62 1.26
N PRO A 40 -2.56 -2.70 1.05
CA PRO A 40 -2.29 -3.59 -0.04
C PRO A 40 -2.53 -2.81 -1.34
N ASN A 41 -1.43 -2.33 -1.90
CA ASN A 41 -1.39 -1.51 -3.10
C ASN A 41 -2.07 -2.26 -4.26
N GLY A 42 -3.35 -1.97 -4.49
CA GLY A 42 -4.12 -2.59 -5.57
C GLY A 42 -5.52 -3.03 -5.17
N CYS A 43 -5.78 -3.41 -3.92
CA CYS A 43 -7.08 -4.01 -3.52
C CYS A 43 -8.28 -3.08 -3.72
N TYR A 44 -8.07 -1.76 -3.71
CA TYR A 44 -9.12 -0.76 -3.91
C TYR A 44 -9.31 -0.34 -5.39
N ARG A 45 -8.59 -0.95 -6.33
CA ARG A 45 -8.75 -0.66 -7.76
C ARG A 45 -9.87 -1.52 -8.34
N SER A 46 -10.63 -1.01 -9.31
CA SER A 46 -11.58 -1.81 -10.07
C SER A 46 -10.89 -2.99 -10.78
N PRO A 47 -11.59 -4.12 -11.04
CA PRO A 47 -11.01 -5.25 -11.76
C PRO A 47 -10.54 -4.84 -13.16
N GLY A 48 -9.29 -5.18 -13.50
CA GLY A 48 -8.69 -4.82 -14.78
C GLY A 48 -8.68 -5.98 -15.77
N THR A 49 -9.69 -6.08 -16.64
CA THR A 49 -9.71 -7.09 -17.74
C THR A 49 -8.58 -6.86 -18.73
N GLY A 50 -8.29 -5.61 -19.06
CA GLY A 50 -7.30 -5.25 -20.08
C GLY A 50 -7.78 -5.48 -21.53
N PRO A 51 -6.98 -5.14 -22.54
CA PRO A 51 -7.40 -5.13 -23.95
C PRO A 51 -7.29 -6.49 -24.66
N CYS A 52 -6.53 -7.44 -24.10
CA CYS A 52 -6.43 -8.79 -24.65
C CYS A 52 -7.75 -9.56 -24.48
N LYS A 53 -7.99 -10.57 -25.33
CA LYS A 53 -9.28 -11.30 -25.42
C LYS A 53 -9.22 -12.75 -24.97
N ALA A 54 -8.19 -13.14 -24.21
CA ALA A 54 -8.14 -14.47 -23.62
C ALA A 54 -9.15 -14.58 -22.45
N TYR A 55 -9.51 -15.81 -22.09
CA TYR A 55 -10.44 -16.09 -21.01
C TYR A 55 -9.67 -16.64 -19.79
N PHE A 56 -9.32 -15.76 -18.84
CA PHE A 56 -8.72 -16.16 -17.57
C PHE A 56 -9.65 -15.79 -16.41
N PRO A 57 -10.38 -16.76 -15.82
CA PRO A 57 -11.16 -16.50 -14.61
C PRO A 57 -10.21 -16.18 -13.45
N ARG A 58 -10.48 -15.08 -12.75
CA ARG A 58 -9.67 -14.55 -11.64
C ARG A 58 -10.56 -13.95 -10.56
N TYR A 59 -9.97 -13.67 -9.41
CA TYR A 59 -10.62 -12.98 -8.30
C TYR A 59 -10.12 -11.54 -8.17
N PHE A 60 -11.00 -10.63 -7.80
CA PHE A 60 -10.68 -9.26 -7.40
C PHE A 60 -11.40 -8.94 -6.08
N TYR A 61 -10.80 -8.09 -5.26
CA TYR A 61 -11.42 -7.61 -4.04
C TYR A 61 -12.38 -6.47 -4.35
N ASN A 62 -13.63 -6.64 -3.97
CA ASN A 62 -14.63 -5.59 -4.00
C ASN A 62 -14.66 -4.90 -2.63
N ALA A 63 -13.98 -3.75 -2.52
CA ALA A 63 -13.90 -3.00 -1.26
C ALA A 63 -15.26 -2.45 -0.78
N THR A 64 -16.24 -2.29 -1.67
CA THR A 64 -17.60 -1.87 -1.29
C THR A 64 -18.37 -3.01 -0.61
N ALA A 65 -18.19 -4.23 -1.11
CA ALA A 65 -18.82 -5.42 -0.55
C ALA A 65 -17.99 -6.07 0.57
N GLY A 66 -16.70 -5.75 0.67
CA GLY A 66 -15.77 -6.36 1.62
C GLY A 66 -15.44 -7.82 1.30
N GLU A 67 -15.56 -8.23 0.03
CA GLU A 67 -15.38 -9.63 -0.38
C GLU A 67 -14.65 -9.78 -1.72
N CYS A 68 -14.11 -10.96 -1.96
CA CYS A 68 -13.46 -11.31 -3.22
C CYS A 68 -14.46 -11.91 -4.22
N MET A 69 -14.63 -11.24 -5.35
CA MET A 69 -15.54 -11.61 -6.43
C MET A 69 -14.78 -12.07 -7.67
N THR A 70 -15.43 -12.84 -8.55
CA THR A 70 -14.82 -13.31 -9.80
C THR A 70 -14.94 -12.29 -10.93
N PHE A 71 -13.94 -12.24 -11.81
CA PHE A 71 -13.97 -11.52 -13.08
C PHE A 71 -13.14 -12.25 -14.15
N VAL A 72 -13.25 -11.81 -15.40
CA VAL A 72 -12.43 -12.32 -16.51
C VAL A 72 -11.27 -11.37 -16.78
N TYR A 73 -10.05 -11.89 -16.69
CA TYR A 73 -8.84 -11.23 -17.14
C TYR A 73 -8.53 -11.59 -18.59
N GLY A 74 -8.30 -10.57 -19.42
CA GLY A 74 -8.07 -10.68 -20.86
C GLY A 74 -6.69 -11.23 -21.23
N GLY A 75 -5.75 -11.30 -20.27
CA GLY A 75 -4.41 -11.84 -20.46
C GLY A 75 -3.29 -10.80 -20.55
N CYS A 76 -3.60 -9.51 -20.69
CA CYS A 76 -2.60 -8.44 -20.66
C CYS A 76 -3.14 -7.14 -20.06
N MET A 77 -2.23 -6.25 -19.59
CA MET A 77 -2.51 -4.88 -19.13
C MET A 77 -3.66 -4.73 -18.11
N GLY A 78 -3.78 -5.67 -17.18
CA GLY A 78 -4.66 -5.53 -16.02
C GLY A 78 -3.97 -4.76 -14.87
N ASN A 79 -4.52 -4.84 -13.66
CA ASN A 79 -3.89 -4.31 -12.45
C ASN A 79 -3.64 -5.40 -11.40
N ASN A 80 -3.24 -5.02 -10.19
CA ASN A 80 -2.89 -5.94 -9.10
C ASN A 80 -4.08 -6.43 -8.29
N ASN A 81 -5.30 -5.92 -8.52
CA ASN A 81 -6.52 -6.50 -7.96
C ASN A 81 -6.95 -7.73 -8.77
N ARG A 82 -6.05 -8.73 -8.83
CA ARG A 82 -6.21 -9.93 -9.67
C ARG A 82 -5.47 -11.10 -9.04
N PHE A 83 -6.23 -12.03 -8.49
CA PHE A 83 -5.73 -13.20 -7.78
C PHE A 83 -6.21 -14.48 -8.46
N ALA A 84 -5.48 -15.58 -8.27
CA ALA A 84 -5.84 -16.88 -8.83
C ALA A 84 -6.95 -17.57 -8.03
N THR A 85 -7.00 -17.32 -6.72
CA THR A 85 -7.96 -17.95 -5.80
C THR A 85 -8.66 -16.90 -4.92
N ALA A 86 -9.82 -17.28 -4.38
CA ALA A 86 -10.51 -16.45 -3.39
C ALA A 86 -9.68 -16.28 -2.12
N GLU A 87 -9.01 -17.33 -1.65
CA GLU A 87 -8.15 -17.30 -0.45
C GLU A 87 -7.00 -16.31 -0.62
N GLU A 88 -6.26 -16.37 -1.74
CA GLU A 88 -5.18 -15.43 -2.04
C GLU A 88 -5.68 -13.98 -2.02
N CYS A 89 -6.85 -13.74 -2.60
CA CYS A 89 -7.49 -12.43 -2.62
C CYS A 89 -7.87 -11.94 -1.21
N MET A 90 -8.51 -12.80 -0.40
CA MET A 90 -8.89 -12.44 0.97
C MET A 90 -7.65 -12.23 1.84
N THR A 91 -6.64 -13.11 1.78
CA THR A 91 -5.38 -12.92 2.52
C THR A 91 -4.68 -11.61 2.13
N ALA A 92 -4.69 -11.25 0.85
CA ALA A 92 -4.06 -10.03 0.37
C ALA A 92 -4.82 -8.75 0.75
N CYS A 93 -6.16 -8.79 0.81
CA CYS A 93 -6.98 -7.59 0.88
C CYS A 93 -7.84 -7.45 2.15
N GLN A 94 -8.11 -8.54 2.86
CA GLN A 94 -8.85 -8.57 4.13
C GLN A 94 -7.91 -8.39 5.34
N GLY A 95 -6.61 -8.67 5.16
CA GLY A 95 -5.57 -8.59 6.19
C GLY A 95 -5.07 -7.17 6.38
N CYS A 96 -5.86 -6.40 7.14
CA CYS A 96 -5.68 -4.98 7.36
C CYS A 96 -6.55 -4.50 8.52
#